data_AF-A0A957FXL4-F1
#
_entry.id   AF-A0A957FXL4-F1
#
_cell.length_a   1.000
_cell.length_b   1.000
_cell.length_c   1.000
_cell.angle_alpha   90.00
_cell.angle_beta   90.00
_cell.angle_gamma   90.00
#
_symmetry.space_group_name_H-M   'P 1'
#
loop_
_entity.id
_entity.type
_entity.pdbx_description
1 polymer ?
#
loop_
_entity_poly.entity_id
_entity_poly.type
_entity_poly.pdbx_seq_one_letter_code
_entity_poly.pdbx_strand_id
1 'polypeptide(L)'
;AREELHEEIGGTAAELTFITRFYTANGICNEASHLFLARGVSLTAPQHEPAEVIQIHPTPIAEVLRMARAGEITDGGSALAILLCEQYLG
;
A
#
# COMPACT_ATOMS: atom_id res chain seq x y z
N ALA A 1 7.81 -5.29 -4.29
CA ALA A 1 6.34 -5.51 -4.26
C ALA A 1 5.98 -6.87 -3.67
N ARG A 2 6.32 -8.01 -4.29
CA ARG A 2 6.09 -9.33 -3.65
C ARG A 2 6.98 -9.54 -2.42
N GLU A 3 8.27 -9.22 -2.54
CA GLU A 3 9.26 -9.32 -1.46
C GLU A 3 8.88 -8.39 -0.30
N GLU A 4 8.79 -7.08 -0.55
CA GLU A 4 8.28 -6.08 0.41
C GLU A 4 6.98 -6.50 1.14
N LEU A 5 5.96 -7.00 0.41
CA LEU A 5 4.71 -7.47 1.04
C LEU A 5 4.95 -8.60 2.04
N HIS A 6 5.87 -9.51 1.73
CA HIS A 6 6.25 -10.60 2.61
C HIS A 6 7.11 -10.11 3.79
N GLU A 7 8.08 -9.24 3.54
CA GLU A 7 9.01 -8.74 4.56
C GLU A 7 8.28 -7.82 5.56
N GLU A 8 7.54 -6.82 5.08
CA GLU A 8 6.91 -5.82 5.95
C GLU A 8 5.67 -6.34 6.69
N ILE A 9 4.86 -7.20 6.06
CA ILE A 9 3.59 -7.65 6.65
C ILE A 9 3.38 -9.17 6.67
N GLY A 10 4.36 -9.96 6.23
CA GLY A 10 4.21 -11.43 6.14
C GLY A 10 3.23 -11.87 5.04
N GLY A 11 2.94 -11.00 4.08
CA GLY A 11 1.88 -11.22 3.10
C GLY A 11 2.35 -11.96 1.85
N THR A 12 1.61 -12.99 1.45
CA THR A 12 1.71 -13.60 0.12
C THR A 12 0.37 -13.44 -0.61
N ALA A 13 0.39 -12.74 -1.75
CA ALA A 13 -0.80 -12.48 -2.55
C ALA A 13 -0.99 -13.53 -3.66
N ALA A 14 -2.22 -14.00 -3.85
CA ALA A 14 -2.60 -14.83 -4.99
C ALA A 14 -2.57 -14.02 -6.31
N GLU A 15 -2.93 -12.74 -6.25
CA GLU A 15 -2.94 -11.82 -7.39
C GLU A 15 -2.29 -10.49 -7.01
N LEU A 16 -1.47 -9.95 -7.91
CA LEU A 16 -1.00 -8.57 -7.88
C LEU A 16 -1.42 -7.86 -9.16
N THR A 17 -2.32 -6.88 -9.04
CA THR A 17 -2.78 -6.05 -10.15
C THR A 17 -2.01 -4.73 -10.16
N PHE A 18 -1.33 -4.39 -11.25
CA PHE A 18 -0.73 -3.06 -11.40
C PHE A 18 -1.82 -2.00 -11.58
N ILE A 19 -1.74 -0.92 -10.81
CA ILE A 19 -2.74 0.16 -10.83
C ILE A 19 -2.18 1.38 -11.55
N THR A 20 -1.03 1.88 -11.11
CA THR A 20 -0.39 3.05 -11.72
C THR A 20 1.08 3.19 -11.31
N ARG A 21 1.76 4.15 -11.94
CA ARG A 21 3.07 4.66 -11.56
C ARG A 21 2.97 6.15 -11.28
N PHE A 22 3.61 6.63 -10.22
CA PHE A 22 3.69 8.05 -9.89
C PHE A 22 5.10 8.43 -9.43
N TYR A 23 5.41 9.73 -9.50
CA TYR A 23 6.66 10.28 -8.96
C TYR A 23 6.42 10.79 -7.55
N THR A 24 7.24 10.36 -6.59
CA THR A 24 7.09 10.70 -5.16
C THR A 24 7.42 12.16 -4.89
N ALA A 25 8.44 12.68 -5.58
CA ALA A 25 8.90 14.05 -5.43
C ALA A 25 9.46 14.60 -6.75
N ASN A 26 8.61 14.74 -7.77
CA ASN A 26 8.99 15.14 -9.14
C ASN A 26 9.79 16.46 -9.24
N GLY A 27 9.68 17.35 -8.25
CA GLY A 27 10.45 18.59 -8.16
C GLY A 27 11.84 18.44 -7.52
N ILE A 28 12.16 17.26 -6.96
CA ILE A 28 13.40 16.98 -6.20
C ILE A 28 14.17 15.82 -6.84
N CYS A 29 13.49 14.72 -7.13
CA CYS A 29 14.08 13.51 -7.69
C CYS A 29 13.22 12.94 -8.83
N ASN A 30 13.81 11.99 -9.57
CA ASN A 30 13.13 11.21 -10.60
C ASN A 30 12.62 9.85 -10.06
N GLU A 31 12.54 9.70 -8.74
CA GLU A 31 12.08 8.49 -8.08
C GLU A 31 10.62 8.22 -8.46
N ALA A 32 10.35 6.98 -8.88
CA ALA A 32 9.03 6.57 -9.30
C ALA A 32 8.57 5.34 -8.52
N SER A 33 7.43 5.49 -7.86
CA SER A 33 6.75 4.41 -7.16
C SER A 33 5.76 3.72 -8.09
N HIS A 34 5.70 2.40 -7.99
CA HIS A 34 4.79 1.55 -8.74
C HIS A 34 3.75 0.99 -7.77
N LEU A 35 2.48 1.29 -8.03
CA LEU A 35 1.38 0.88 -7.19
C LEU A 35 0.77 -0.44 -7.69
N PHE A 36 0.60 -1.37 -6.78
CA PHE A 36 -0.08 -2.64 -7.02
C PHE A 36 -1.17 -2.88 -5.99
N LEU A 37 -2.29 -3.47 -6.42
CA LEU A 37 -3.33 -4.03 -5.55
C LEU A 37 -3.06 -5.51 -5.34
N ALA A 38 -2.89 -5.91 -4.08
CA ALA A 38 -2.75 -7.31 -3.70
C ALA A 38 -4.09 -7.92 -3.30
N ARG A 39 -4.41 -9.11 -3.83
CA ARG A 39 -5.64 -9.85 -3.52
C ARG A 39 -5.36 -11.29 -3.18
N GLY A 40 -6.27 -11.89 -2.41
CA GLY A 40 -6.10 -13.25 -1.87
C GLY A 40 -4.84 -13.34 -1.02
N VAL A 41 -4.63 -12.35 -0.13
CA VAL A 41 -3.44 -12.27 0.70
C VAL A 41 -3.57 -13.23 1.87
N SER A 42 -2.60 -14.14 1.99
CA SER A 42 -2.37 -14.96 3.18
C SER A 42 -1.27 -14.31 4.01
N LEU A 43 -1.45 -14.26 5.33
CA LEU A 43 -0.50 -13.63 6.26
C LEU A 43 0.25 -14.68 7.07
N THR A 44 1.57 -14.48 7.18
CA THR A 44 2.47 -15.14 8.13
C THR A 44 3.11 -14.11 9.04
N ALA A 45 4.09 -14.51 9.86
CA ALA A 45 4.89 -13.54 10.59
C ALA A 45 5.69 -12.67 9.61
N PRO A 46 5.78 -11.34 9.82
CA PRO A 46 6.63 -10.47 9.04
C PRO A 46 8.11 -10.72 9.35
N GLN A 47 8.98 -10.23 8.48
CA GLN A 47 10.42 -10.37 8.57
C GLN A 47 11.10 -9.00 8.45
N HIS A 48 10.80 -8.12 9.41
CA HIS A 48 11.31 -6.74 9.43
C HIS A 48 12.83 -6.68 9.48
N GLU A 49 13.41 -5.77 8.70
CA GLU A 49 14.81 -5.43 8.81
C GLU A 49 15.11 -4.70 10.13
N PRO A 50 16.34 -4.72 10.65
CA PRO A 50 16.68 -4.08 11.93
C PRO A 50 16.38 -2.57 12.01
N ALA A 51 16.33 -1.89 10.86
CA ALA A 51 16.04 -0.46 10.78
C ALA A 51 14.53 -0.16 10.67
N GLU A 52 13.70 -1.17 10.46
CA GLU A 52 12.26 -1.01 10.25
C GLU A 52 11.51 -0.99 11.58
N VAL A 53 10.62 -0.02 11.71
CA VAL A 53 9.71 0.09 12.86
C VAL A 53 8.28 0.14 12.32
N ILE A 54 7.72 -1.03 12.05
CA ILE A 54 6.43 -1.19 11.37
C ILE A 54 5.39 -1.77 12.32
N GLN A 55 4.19 -1.19 12.33
CA GLN A 55 3.01 -1.71 13.03
C GLN A 55 1.88 -1.95 12.04
N ILE A 56 1.27 -3.14 12.11
CA ILE A 56 0.22 -3.55 11.18
C ILE A 56 -1.15 -3.19 11.76
N HIS A 57 -1.92 -2.40 11.03
CA HIS A 57 -3.27 -1.97 11.40
C HIS A 57 -4.29 -2.40 10.34
N PRO A 58 -4.91 -3.60 10.46
CA PRO A 58 -5.98 -4.01 9.58
C PRO A 58 -7.15 -3.04 9.69
N THR A 59 -7.54 -2.44 8.57
CA THR A 59 -8.59 -1.41 8.53
C THR A 59 -9.65 -1.80 7.52
N PRO A 60 -10.96 -1.73 7.86
CA PRO A 60 -12.03 -1.99 6.90
C PRO A 60 -11.95 -1.09 5.68
N ILE A 61 -12.24 -1.62 4.50
CA ILE A 61 -12.17 -0.90 3.21
C ILE A 61 -12.96 0.42 3.26
N ALA A 62 -14.20 0.38 3.77
CA ALA A 62 -15.04 1.58 3.86
C ALA A 62 -14.42 2.67 4.74
N GLU A 63 -13.76 2.26 5.83
CA GLU A 63 -13.13 3.21 6.76
C GLU A 63 -11.84 3.80 6.18
N VAL A 64 -10.98 2.97 5.58
CA VAL A 64 -9.73 3.49 4.98
C VAL A 64 -10.00 4.44 3.81
N LEU A 65 -11.05 4.18 3.02
CA LEU A 65 -11.52 5.09 1.98
C LEU A 65 -12.03 6.41 2.58
N ARG A 66 -12.80 6.35 3.67
CA ARG A 66 -13.27 7.55 4.39
C ARG A 66 -12.08 8.37 4.90
N MET A 67 -11.11 7.74 5.55
CA MET A 67 -9.90 8.38 6.08
C MET A 67 -9.10 9.07 4.97
N ALA A 68 -8.88 8.41 3.83
CA ALA A 68 -8.16 8.99 2.70
C ALA A 68 -8.90 10.20 2.11
N ARG A 69 -10.23 10.13 1.96
CA ARG A 69 -11.05 11.25 1.47
C ARG A 69 -11.11 12.42 2.43
N ALA A 70 -11.08 12.13 3.74
CA ALA A 70 -11.09 13.14 4.79
C ALA A 70 -9.72 13.82 4.99
N GLY A 71 -8.66 13.32 4.35
CA GLY A 71 -7.29 13.81 4.53
C GLY A 71 -6.63 13.35 5.84
N GLU A 72 -7.17 12.31 6.48
CA GLU A 72 -6.58 11.70 7.68
C GLU A 72 -5.35 10.83 7.33
N ILE A 73 -5.31 10.29 6.10
CA ILE A 73 -4.10 9.70 5.52
C ILE A 73 -3.29 10.82 4.86
N THR A 74 -2.28 11.33 5.57
CA THR A 74 -1.48 12.48 5.10
C THR A 74 -0.31 12.09 4.19
N ASP A 75 0.06 10.81 4.13
CA ASP A 75 1.01 10.33 3.14
C ASP A 75 0.36 10.30 1.75
N GLY A 76 0.89 11.10 0.82
CA GLY A 76 0.31 11.31 -0.49
C GLY A 76 0.28 10.05 -1.37
N GLY A 77 1.33 9.22 -1.29
CA GLY A 77 1.39 7.95 -2.02
C GLY A 77 0.32 6.98 -1.53
N SER A 78 0.17 6.84 -0.22
CA SER A 78 -0.85 6.00 0.42
C SER A 78 -2.27 6.48 0.10
N ALA A 79 -2.55 7.77 0.24
CA ALA A 79 -3.88 8.31 -0.07
C ALA A 79 -4.24 8.11 -1.55
N LEU A 80 -3.30 8.39 -2.47
CA LEU A 80 -3.47 8.13 -3.91
C LEU A 80 -3.76 6.64 -4.16
N ALA A 81 -3.02 5.75 -3.51
CA ALA A 81 -3.18 4.32 -3.66
C ALA A 81 -4.57 3.83 -3.26
N ILE A 82 -5.03 4.24 -2.07
CA ILE A 82 -6.34 3.87 -1.54
C ILE A 82 -7.46 4.36 -2.48
N LEU A 83 -7.38 5.61 -2.92
CA LEU A 83 -8.42 6.23 -3.75
C LEU A 83 -8.47 5.64 -5.17
N LEU A 84 -7.33 5.37 -5.81
CA LEU A 84 -7.31 4.75 -7.14
C LEU A 84 -7.80 3.29 -7.11
N CYS A 85 -7.54 2.59 -6.01
CA CYS A 85 -7.98 1.22 -5.81
C CYS A 85 -9.48 1.07 -5.57
N GLU A 86 -10.21 2.14 -5.20
CA GLU A 86 -11.64 2.06 -4.85
C GLU A 86 -12.50 1.34 -5.90
N GLN A 87 -12.30 1.63 -7.18
CA GLN A 87 -13.05 1.00 -8.28
C GLN A 87 -12.80 -0.51 -8.42
N TYR A 88 -11.77 -1.03 -7.76
CA TYR A 88 -11.43 -2.45 -7.70
C TYR A 88 -11.88 -3.10 -6.39
N LEU A 89 -12.39 -2.35 -5.42
CA LEU A 89 -12.76 -2.88 -4.10
C LEU A 89 -14.27 -3.15 -3.94
N GLY A 90 -15.03 -3.06 -5.04
CA GLY A 90 -16.46 -3.38 -5.12
C GLY A 90 -16.77 -4.87 -5.20
#